data_AF-A0A7W0WAG7-F1
#
_entry.id   AF-A0A7W0WAG7-F1
#
_cell.length_a   1.000
_cell.length_b   1.000
_cell.length_c   1.000
_cell.angle_alpha   90.00
_cell.angle_beta   90.00
_cell.angle_gamma   90.00
#
_symmetry.space_group_name_H-M   'P 1'
#
loop_
_entity.id
_entity.type
_entity.pdbx_description
1 polymer ?
#
loop_
_entity_poly.entity_id
_entity_poly.type
_entity_poly.pdbx_seq_one_letter_code
_entity_poly.pdbx_strand_id
1 'polypeptide(L)'
;MISATMSVAEVLAAHPQTLEVFVGQHQAFERLRNPLLRKMFARLVSVEQAAAIAGVDVTQLLAALNAADRPQAHPCAAPAPPAGDTEPAPDWYDPG
;
A
#
# COMPACT_ATOMS: atom_id res chain seq x y z
N MET A 1 -14.00 -0.06 -2.84
CA MET A 1 -13.43 -1.39 -2.54
C MET A 1 -12.72 -1.91 -3.79
N ILE A 2 -11.41 -2.04 -3.70
CA ILE A 2 -10.50 -2.37 -4.79
C ILE A 2 -10.18 -3.86 -4.73
N SER A 3 -10.28 -4.56 -5.86
CA SER A 3 -10.07 -6.01 -5.99
C SER A 3 -8.84 -6.33 -6.84
N ALA A 4 -8.24 -7.51 -6.62
CA ALA A 4 -7.02 -7.96 -7.31
C ALA A 4 -7.18 -8.07 -8.84
N THR A 5 -8.39 -8.43 -9.27
CA THR A 5 -8.77 -8.65 -10.67
C THR A 5 -9.05 -7.35 -11.43
N MET A 6 -9.17 -6.20 -10.74
CA MET A 6 -9.37 -4.92 -11.40
C MET A 6 -8.11 -4.51 -12.15
N SER A 7 -8.30 -3.87 -13.29
CA SER A 7 -7.19 -3.30 -14.06
C SER A 7 -6.58 -2.15 -13.26
N VAL A 8 -5.25 -2.02 -13.25
CA VAL A 8 -4.59 -0.88 -12.59
C VAL A 8 -5.09 0.45 -13.19
N ALA A 9 -5.42 0.46 -14.48
CA ALA A 9 -6.00 1.62 -15.16
C ALA A 9 -7.37 2.03 -14.59
N GLU A 10 -8.24 1.06 -14.26
CA GLU A 10 -9.56 1.34 -13.70
C GLU A 10 -9.43 1.88 -12.28
N VAL A 11 -8.57 1.28 -11.46
CA VAL A 11 -8.29 1.75 -10.10
C VAL A 11 -7.75 3.18 -10.11
N LEU A 12 -6.77 3.48 -10.96
CA LEU A 12 -6.20 4.82 -11.07
C LEU A 12 -7.16 5.84 -11.70
N ALA A 13 -8.09 5.40 -12.55
CA ALA A 13 -9.12 6.27 -13.14
C ALA A 13 -10.21 6.64 -12.11
N ALA A 14 -10.62 5.69 -11.28
CA ALA A 14 -11.61 5.91 -10.22
C ALA A 14 -11.00 6.59 -8.98
N HIS A 15 -9.75 6.28 -8.65
CA HIS A 15 -9.06 6.70 -7.43
C HIS A 15 -7.66 7.22 -7.75
N PRO A 16 -7.51 8.42 -8.35
CA PRO A 16 -6.19 8.96 -8.74
C PRO A 16 -5.22 9.11 -7.56
N GLN A 17 -5.73 9.27 -6.33
CA GLN A 17 -4.94 9.31 -5.09
C GLN A 17 -4.17 8.01 -4.79
N THR A 18 -4.63 6.87 -5.31
CA THR A 18 -3.93 5.58 -5.10
C THR A 18 -2.60 5.50 -5.86
N LEU A 19 -2.36 6.37 -6.83
CA LEU A 19 -1.08 6.44 -7.55
C LEU A 19 0.11 6.59 -6.59
N GLU A 20 -0.01 7.48 -5.62
CA GLU A 20 1.04 7.74 -4.62
C GLU A 20 1.27 6.51 -3.74
N VAL A 21 0.21 5.74 -3.44
CA VAL A 21 0.31 4.48 -2.70
C VAL A 21 1.07 3.44 -3.53
N PHE A 22 0.74 3.28 -4.82
CA PHE A 22 1.49 2.38 -5.71
C PHE A 22 2.97 2.74 -5.75
N VAL A 23 3.30 4.01 -5.98
CA VAL A 23 4.70 4.46 -6.04
C VAL A 23 5.41 4.28 -4.69
N GLY A 24 4.71 4.47 -3.57
CA GLY A 24 5.24 4.24 -2.23
C GLY A 24 5.51 2.76 -1.92
N GLN A 25 4.85 1.82 -2.60
CA GLN A 25 5.07 0.39 -2.40
C GLN A 25 6.31 -0.14 -3.14
N HIS A 26 6.55 0.32 -4.38
CA HIS A 26 7.71 -0.16 -5.15
C HIS A 26 8.10 0.80 -6.29
N GLN A 27 9.41 0.92 -6.59
CA GLN A 27 9.91 1.80 -7.66
C GLN A 27 9.37 1.43 -9.05
N ALA A 28 9.01 0.15 -9.27
CA ALA A 28 8.46 -0.30 -10.56
C ALA A 28 7.19 0.48 -10.94
N PHE A 29 6.47 1.00 -9.95
CA PHE A 29 5.27 1.79 -10.15
C PHE A 29 5.54 3.27 -10.47
N GLU A 30 6.78 3.76 -10.35
CA GLU A 30 7.12 5.13 -10.77
C GLU A 30 6.83 5.37 -12.25
N ARG A 31 6.93 4.33 -13.07
CA ARG A 31 6.59 4.37 -14.51
C ARG A 31 5.12 4.70 -14.74
N LEU A 32 4.24 4.43 -13.76
CA LEU A 32 2.83 4.84 -13.79
C LEU A 32 2.66 6.35 -13.60
N ARG A 33 3.67 7.12 -13.16
CA ARG A 33 3.57 8.59 -13.15
C ARG A 33 3.47 9.18 -14.55
N ASN A 34 4.05 8.52 -15.55
CA ASN A 34 3.92 8.94 -16.93
C ASN A 34 2.53 8.57 -17.48
N PRO A 35 1.69 9.54 -17.91
CA PRO A 35 0.31 9.31 -18.31
C PRO A 35 0.16 8.39 -19.53
N LEU A 36 1.14 8.37 -20.44
CA LEU A 36 1.11 7.51 -21.63
C LEU A 36 1.39 6.05 -21.26
N LEU A 37 2.45 5.82 -20.47
CA LEU A 37 2.80 4.49 -19.96
C LEU A 37 1.71 3.96 -19.03
N ARG A 38 1.13 4.83 -18.18
CA ARG A 38 -0.02 4.50 -17.34
C ARG A 38 -1.18 3.96 -18.17
N LYS A 39 -1.62 4.67 -19.21
CA LYS A 39 -2.77 4.25 -20.02
C LYS A 39 -2.55 2.91 -20.73
N MET A 40 -1.34 2.66 -21.21
CA MET A 40 -1.02 1.41 -21.91
C MET A 40 -0.82 0.26 -20.94
N PHE A 41 0.19 0.34 -20.07
CA PHE A 41 0.55 -0.76 -19.17
C PHE A 41 -0.56 -1.06 -18.17
N ALA A 42 -1.16 -0.04 -17.54
CA ALA A 42 -2.16 -0.27 -16.50
C ALA A 42 -3.49 -0.86 -17.03
N ARG A 43 -3.75 -0.76 -18.35
CA ARG A 43 -4.88 -1.45 -19.00
C ARG A 43 -4.58 -2.91 -19.31
N LEU A 44 -3.31 -3.25 -19.47
CA LEU A 44 -2.85 -4.60 -19.83
C LEU A 44 -2.63 -5.50 -18.61
N VAL A 45 -2.50 -4.91 -17.41
CA VAL A 45 -2.24 -5.65 -16.18
C VAL A 45 -3.28 -5.37 -15.09
N SER A 46 -3.67 -6.43 -14.40
CA SER A 46 -4.47 -6.37 -13.17
C SER A 46 -3.60 -5.97 -11.96
N VAL A 47 -4.23 -5.56 -10.86
CA VAL A 47 -3.51 -5.25 -9.60
C VAL A 47 -2.67 -6.43 -9.13
N GLU A 48 -3.18 -7.67 -9.26
CA GLU A 48 -2.43 -8.89 -8.92
C GLU A 48 -1.16 -9.07 -9.77
N GLN A 49 -1.27 -8.81 -11.07
CA GLN A 49 -0.16 -8.99 -12.02
C GLN A 49 0.88 -7.90 -11.81
N ALA A 50 0.42 -6.67 -11.54
CA ALA A 50 1.29 -5.55 -11.23
C ALA A 50 2.08 -5.80 -9.93
N ALA A 51 1.43 -6.38 -8.90
CA ALA A 51 2.09 -6.81 -7.66
C ALA A 51 3.12 -7.92 -7.93
N ALA A 52 2.75 -8.95 -8.71
CA ALA A 52 3.64 -10.04 -9.06
C ALA A 52 4.87 -9.58 -9.86
N ILE A 53 4.70 -8.67 -10.82
CA ILE A 53 5.79 -8.08 -11.62
C ILE A 53 6.72 -7.24 -10.74
N ALA A 54 6.16 -6.53 -9.76
CA ALA A 54 6.93 -5.70 -8.84
C ALA A 54 7.51 -6.49 -7.65
N GLY A 55 7.19 -7.79 -7.52
CA GLY A 55 7.62 -8.62 -6.39
C GLY A 55 7.00 -8.21 -5.05
N VAL A 56 5.81 -7.59 -5.08
CA VAL A 56 5.10 -7.09 -3.89
C VAL A 56 3.95 -8.04 -3.56
N ASP A 57 3.66 -8.22 -2.28
CA ASP A 57 2.50 -9.02 -1.85
C ASP A 57 1.19 -8.33 -2.25
N VAL A 58 0.37 -9.03 -3.02
CA VAL A 58 -0.91 -8.52 -3.54
C VAL A 58 -1.90 -8.20 -2.42
N THR A 59 -1.87 -8.94 -1.32
CA THR A 59 -2.78 -8.75 -0.18
C THR A 59 -2.42 -7.47 0.56
N GLN A 60 -1.13 -7.23 0.82
CA GLN A 60 -0.61 -5.99 1.40
C GLN A 60 -0.91 -4.78 0.50
N LEU A 61 -0.71 -4.92 -0.81
CA LEU A 61 -1.02 -3.86 -1.77
C LEU A 61 -2.52 -3.52 -1.75
N LEU A 62 -3.40 -4.52 -1.79
CA LEU A 62 -4.85 -4.32 -1.73
C LEU A 62 -5.29 -3.69 -0.41
N ALA A 63 -4.69 -4.08 0.72
CA ALA A 63 -4.97 -3.47 2.01
C ALA A 63 -4.61 -1.97 2.00
N ALA A 64 -3.43 -1.61 1.50
CA ALA A 64 -2.99 -0.23 1.39
C ALA A 64 -3.88 0.60 0.44
N LEU A 65 -4.28 0.02 -0.70
CA LEU A 65 -5.16 0.67 -1.67
C LEU A 65 -6.58 0.90 -1.10
N ASN A 66 -7.16 -0.11 -0.45
CA ASN A 66 -8.48 0.00 0.18
C ASN A 66 -8.46 0.96 1.39
N ALA A 67 -7.34 1.03 2.12
CA ALA A 67 -7.17 2.02 3.19
C ALA A 67 -7.18 3.46 2.64
N ALA A 68 -6.50 3.69 1.51
CA ALA A 68 -6.47 5.01 0.86
C ALA A 68 -7.80 5.40 0.19
N ASP A 69 -8.63 4.43 -0.20
CA ASP A 69 -9.98 4.66 -0.74
C ASP A 69 -10.98 5.10 0.34
N ARG A 70 -10.80 4.68 1.61
CA ARG A 70 -11.69 5.09 2.70
C ARG A 70 -11.30 6.48 3.23
N PRO A 71 -12.26 7.41 3.41
CA PRO A 71 -11.99 8.74 3.95
C PRO A 71 -11.57 8.78 5.44
N GLN A 72 -11.31 7.62 6.06
CA GLN A 72 -10.95 7.46 7.47
C GLN A 72 -9.88 6.36 7.60
N ALA A 73 -8.62 6.68 7.34
CA ALA A 73 -7.46 6.07 7.99
C ALA A 73 -6.17 6.75 7.49
N HIS A 74 -5.69 7.71 8.26
CA HIS A 74 -4.29 8.12 8.14
C HIS A 74 -3.35 6.94 8.45
N PRO A 75 -2.13 6.95 7.88
CA PRO A 75 -1.28 5.78 7.75
C PRO A 75 -0.31 5.65 8.93
N CYS A 76 -0.25 4.50 9.58
CA CYS A 76 0.99 4.01 10.19
C CYS A 76 0.84 2.53 10.59
N ALA A 77 1.31 1.64 9.73
CA ALA A 77 1.77 0.33 10.15
C ALA A 77 2.97 -0.01 9.27
N ALA A 78 4.10 0.62 9.59
CA ALA A 78 5.38 0.00 9.32
C ALA A 78 5.37 -1.42 9.93
N PRO A 79 6.06 -2.41 9.34
CA PRO A 79 6.19 -3.70 9.97
C PRO A 79 7.02 -3.53 11.25
N ALA A 80 6.35 -3.38 12.39
CA ALA A 80 7.00 -3.59 13.67
C ALA A 80 7.38 -5.09 13.74
N PRO A 81 8.65 -5.44 13.97
CA PRO A 81 9.03 -6.83 14.17
C PRO A 81 8.30 -7.42 15.39
N PRO A 82 7.87 -8.69 15.34
CA PRO A 82 7.24 -9.35 16.48
C PRO A 82 8.33 -9.95 17.38
N ALA A 83 8.66 -9.26 18.47
CA ALA A 83 9.29 -9.77 19.71
C ALA A 83 9.91 -8.54 20.39
N GLY A 84 9.63 -8.18 21.64
CA GLY A 84 9.32 -9.05 22.75
C GLY A 84 10.34 -8.72 23.83
N ASP A 85 10.07 -7.69 24.63
CA ASP A 85 10.62 -7.56 25.97
C ASP A 85 9.53 -6.97 26.85
N THR A 86 9.16 -7.77 27.84
CA THR A 86 8.35 -7.38 28.99
C THR A 86 9.08 -6.24 29.69
N GLU A 87 8.48 -5.06 29.79
CA GLU A 87 8.97 -4.01 30.66
C GLU A 87 8.36 -4.26 32.04
N PRO A 88 9.07 -4.89 33.01
CA PRO A 88 8.61 -4.84 34.39
C PRO A 88 8.65 -3.38 34.81
N ALA A 89 7.60 -2.92 35.49
CA ALA A 89 7.45 -1.55 35.94
C ALA A 89 8.78 -0.99 36.49
N PRO A 90 9.22 0.19 36.01
CA PRO A 90 10.52 0.72 36.38
C PRO A 90 10.54 1.16 37.86
N ASP A 91 11.67 0.94 38.53
CA ASP A 91 11.94 1.15 39.97
C ASP A 91 11.73 2.57 40.54
N TRP A 92 11.08 3.47 39.80
CA TRP A 92 10.81 4.85 40.23
C TRP A 92 9.35 5.09 40.66
N TYR A 93 8.49 4.06 40.67
CA TYR A 93 7.18 4.11 41.33
C TYR A 93 7.30 3.83 42.84
N ASP A 94 7.88 4.81 43.55
CA ASP A 94 7.49 5.27 44.89
C ASP A 94 8.20 6.62 45.11
N PRO A 95 7.47 7.75 44.98
CA PRO A 95 7.98 9.02 45.43
C PRO A 95 7.18 9.48 46.65
N GLY A 96 7.40 8.84 47.80
CA GLY A 96 7.39 9.45 49.15
C GLY A 96 6.11 10.11 49.65
#